data_AF-A0A814C7F8-F1
#
_entry.id   AF-A0A814C7F8-F1
#
_cell.length_a   1.000
_cell.length_b   1.000
_cell.length_c   1.000
_cell.angle_alpha   90.00
_cell.angle_beta   90.00
_cell.angle_gamma   90.00
#
_symmetry.space_group_name_H-M   'P 1'
#
loop_
_entity.id
_entity.type
_entity.pdbx_description
1 polymer ?
#
loop_
_entity_poly.entity_id
_entity_poly.type
_entity_poly.pdbx_seq_one_letter_code
_entity_poly.pdbx_strand_id
1 'polypeptide(L)'
;MSVKSCVVTVVLYYLFTFDKVYLLTTSEGINTDPFVIDVSWNSHDYDLHTIPTLQVVSNPLLARQFSPIYKKIFANLKQLNADYARYAVWFPYPKLAVAELDPPSGLAQCGNVGQDFFINLSCERNGGVISKIDFASYGTSTGACGQMKQGQCHAANSTTVVERMCLGKPKCSVPAFVDLFGDPCYGTVKRLLIQVQCDPPQNNTYYNFTYLDTMLEDFLDATDGHSRIISFCTQPTWLFKQDTPHIYPDNASLVDWEYPVGTELVDDTMQALGDYYGRLLAWYTRGGFIDEYGRKHTSNYYYNWDYTEIFNEVEAEHHMTVEYYTRAYDAVVQGIRRHTNNYAMKYVGLALAFHQFDWFRYFLNQSNHAPDIPLDMISYHFYASGNSRTNPLDWEPFFSQLDTFTLQVEQIEEIRKILSPNTRTTIDELGVILTDDNTPGAPQFPPIYWNAAAALYAYAWAKISRLRIDVVGHSQLVGYPELPDLQLQPQFPSVALLNWTTGEGSAKYWTSKLLIDTVDIDNDQAVITRTTDTSGQNIFCQAFVGINGRRWVLIINKRYANVDVFLPGATGGRMQIVNEASGFGPATEVTLTLSTVTLSPFSVAIVHMPTASAN
;
A
#
# COMPACT_ATOMS: atom_id res chain seq x y z
N MET A 1 -13.90 -0.87 -59.37
CA MET A 1 -12.57 -1.09 -59.97
C MET A 1 -11.58 -1.20 -58.80
N SER A 2 -11.27 -2.43 -58.34
CA SER A 2 -10.08 -3.24 -58.71
C SER A 2 -8.82 -2.73 -57.99
N VAL A 3 -7.98 -3.49 -57.27
CA VAL A 3 -7.73 -4.94 -57.14
C VAL A 3 -7.01 -5.14 -55.80
N LYS A 4 -7.33 -6.19 -55.02
CA LYS A 4 -6.31 -6.96 -54.28
C LYS A 4 -6.59 -8.43 -54.48
N SER A 5 -5.57 -9.13 -54.98
CA SER A 5 -5.60 -10.51 -55.44
C SER A 5 -5.64 -11.51 -54.28
N CYS A 6 -6.61 -12.42 -54.39
CA CYS A 6 -6.56 -13.87 -54.21
C CYS A 6 -5.18 -14.47 -54.63
N VAL A 7 -4.65 -15.63 -54.21
CA VAL A 7 -5.12 -17.04 -54.11
C VAL A 7 -3.99 -17.74 -53.26
N VAL A 8 -4.08 -18.86 -52.53
CA VAL A 8 -4.60 -20.19 -52.87
C VAL A 8 -4.81 -21.06 -51.62
N THR A 9 -5.97 -21.72 -51.65
CA THR A 9 -6.54 -22.79 -50.83
C THR A 9 -5.84 -24.16 -50.98
N VAL A 10 -5.79 -24.98 -49.92
CA VAL A 10 -5.91 -26.44 -50.05
C VAL A 10 -6.89 -26.99 -49.00
N VAL A 11 -7.81 -27.79 -49.53
CA VAL A 11 -8.98 -28.45 -48.95
C VAL A 11 -8.60 -29.72 -48.18
N LEU A 12 -9.37 -30.10 -47.16
CA LEU A 12 -9.80 -31.50 -46.93
C LEU A 12 -10.95 -31.59 -45.90
N TYR A 13 -12.13 -31.93 -46.42
CA TYR A 13 -13.24 -32.57 -45.70
C TYR A 13 -12.91 -34.06 -45.52
N TYR A 14 -13.23 -34.68 -44.37
CA TYR A 14 -14.05 -35.90 -44.27
C TYR A 14 -14.22 -36.32 -42.79
N LEU A 15 -15.49 -36.27 -42.35
CA LEU A 15 -16.21 -37.19 -41.45
C LEU A 15 -15.43 -37.93 -40.33
N PHE A 16 -15.72 -37.58 -39.07
CA PHE A 16 -15.83 -38.57 -38.00
C PHE A 16 -17.06 -38.30 -37.12
N THR A 17 -17.70 -39.40 -36.78
CA THR A 17 -19.02 -39.58 -36.17
C THR A 17 -19.06 -39.15 -34.71
N PHE A 18 -20.21 -38.57 -34.33
CA PHE A 18 -20.63 -38.41 -32.95
C PHE A 18 -20.87 -39.79 -32.33
N ASP A 19 -20.10 -40.14 -31.30
CA ASP A 19 -20.54 -41.08 -30.27
C ASP A 19 -20.28 -40.50 -28.89
N LYS A 20 -21.38 -40.35 -28.15
CA LYS A 20 -21.40 -39.99 -26.74
C LYS A 20 -20.76 -41.13 -25.94
N VAL A 21 -19.54 -40.92 -25.47
CA VAL A 21 -18.97 -41.74 -24.40
C VAL A 21 -19.09 -40.95 -23.10
N TYR A 22 -20.07 -41.32 -22.29
CA TYR A 22 -20.05 -41.04 -20.86
C TYR A 22 -18.90 -41.86 -20.26
N LEU A 23 -17.71 -41.26 -20.15
CA LEU A 23 -16.63 -41.77 -19.32
C LEU A 23 -16.76 -41.12 -17.94
N LEU A 24 -17.47 -41.83 -17.06
CA LEU A 24 -17.24 -41.76 -15.63
C LEU A 24 -15.77 -42.13 -15.39
N THR A 25 -14.90 -41.12 -15.33
CA THR A 25 -13.57 -41.31 -14.74
C THR A 25 -13.72 -41.08 -13.25
N THR A 26 -13.94 -42.17 -12.52
CA THR A 26 -13.50 -42.22 -11.12
C THR A 26 -12.00 -41.97 -11.14
N SER A 27 -11.56 -40.86 -10.55
CA SER A 27 -10.15 -40.62 -10.27
C SER A 27 -9.69 -41.65 -9.24
N GLU A 28 -9.22 -42.80 -9.71
CA GLU A 28 -8.35 -43.64 -8.90
C GLU A 28 -7.08 -42.83 -8.63
N GLY A 29 -6.97 -42.34 -7.40
CA GLY A 29 -5.82 -41.57 -6.95
C GLY A 29 -4.56 -42.41 -7.14
N ILE A 30 -3.58 -41.85 -7.85
CA ILE A 30 -2.21 -42.32 -7.76
C ILE A 30 -1.82 -42.10 -6.30
N ASN A 31 -1.82 -43.17 -5.52
CA ASN A 31 -1.40 -43.16 -4.12
C ASN A 31 0.12 -43.00 -4.11
N THR A 32 0.60 -41.77 -4.26
CA THR A 32 1.98 -41.41 -3.99
C THR A 32 2.18 -41.49 -2.48
N ASP A 33 3.22 -42.20 -2.04
CA ASP A 33 3.58 -42.25 -0.62
C ASP A 33 3.61 -40.83 -0.02
N PRO A 34 3.13 -40.64 1.22
CA PRO A 34 3.08 -39.32 1.85
C PRO A 34 4.49 -38.72 1.92
N PHE A 35 4.61 -37.41 1.72
CA PHE A 35 5.88 -36.74 1.95
C PHE A 35 6.24 -36.81 3.44
N VAL A 36 7.41 -37.33 3.76
CA VAL A 36 7.87 -37.47 5.14
C VAL A 36 8.56 -36.18 5.56
N ILE A 37 8.13 -35.58 6.67
CA ILE A 37 8.81 -34.45 7.32
C ILE A 37 9.69 -35.01 8.44
N ASP A 38 11.00 -34.88 8.30
CA ASP A 38 11.98 -35.27 9.32
C ASP A 38 12.48 -34.04 10.08
N VAL A 39 12.27 -34.02 11.40
CA VAL A 39 12.63 -32.89 12.27
C VAL A 39 13.72 -33.29 13.24
N SER A 40 14.86 -32.62 13.14
CA SER A 40 15.95 -32.75 14.10
C SER A 40 15.76 -31.77 15.27
N TRP A 41 14.87 -32.10 16.21
CA TRP A 41 14.45 -31.20 17.31
C TRP A 41 15.58 -30.62 18.19
N ASN A 42 16.75 -31.26 18.22
CA ASN A 42 17.91 -30.82 18.99
C ASN A 42 18.99 -30.16 18.13
N SER A 43 18.73 -29.93 16.84
CA SER A 43 19.67 -29.35 15.88
C SER A 43 19.18 -27.99 15.44
N HIS A 44 19.80 -26.94 15.97
CA HIS A 44 19.54 -25.54 15.61
C HIS A 44 19.82 -25.28 14.11
N ASP A 45 18.99 -24.45 13.48
CA ASP A 45 19.21 -23.90 12.14
C ASP A 45 19.42 -22.38 12.19
N TYR A 46 18.47 -21.63 12.73
CA TYR A 46 18.58 -20.17 12.94
C TYR A 46 17.64 -19.69 14.04
N ASP A 47 17.97 -18.57 14.67
CA ASP A 47 17.07 -17.89 15.61
C ASP A 47 16.00 -17.13 14.81
N LEU A 48 14.73 -17.30 15.17
CA LEU A 48 13.65 -16.57 14.53
C LEU A 48 13.77 -15.08 14.88
N HIS A 49 13.57 -14.22 13.91
CA HIS A 49 13.74 -12.76 14.05
C HIS A 49 12.69 -11.96 13.27
N THR A 50 12.13 -12.56 12.21
CA THR A 50 11.28 -11.86 11.25
C THR A 50 9.84 -11.74 11.74
N ILE A 51 9.39 -10.51 11.91
CA ILE A 51 8.04 -10.19 12.35
C ILE A 51 7.08 -10.22 11.14
N PRO A 52 6.02 -11.07 11.15
CA PRO A 52 4.97 -11.00 10.16
C PRO A 52 4.05 -9.80 10.45
N THR A 53 3.73 -9.00 9.43
CA THR A 53 2.89 -7.80 9.58
C THR A 53 2.12 -7.48 8.30
N LEU A 54 1.58 -6.26 8.20
CA LEU A 54 0.89 -5.76 7.02
C LEU A 54 1.00 -4.25 6.86
N GLN A 55 0.63 -3.80 5.67
CA GLN A 55 0.42 -2.41 5.32
C GLN A 55 -1.07 -2.07 5.19
N VAL A 56 -1.39 -0.82 5.46
CA VAL A 56 -2.72 -0.20 5.36
C VAL A 56 -2.56 1.01 4.46
N VAL A 57 -3.09 0.94 3.24
CA VAL A 57 -2.94 2.00 2.24
C VAL A 57 -4.16 2.93 2.26
N SER A 58 -3.93 4.24 2.27
CA SER A 58 -4.99 5.25 2.25
C SER A 58 -5.89 5.11 1.01
N ASN A 59 -7.17 4.84 1.24
CA ASN A 59 -8.18 4.80 0.19
C ASN A 59 -9.58 5.13 0.75
N PRO A 60 -10.58 5.39 -0.11
CA PRO A 60 -11.93 5.71 0.32
C PRO A 60 -12.59 4.70 1.27
N LEU A 61 -12.24 3.40 1.22
CA LEU A 61 -12.81 2.41 2.14
C LEU A 61 -12.25 2.52 3.57
N LEU A 62 -11.18 3.27 3.80
CA LEU A 62 -10.70 3.61 5.15
C LEU A 62 -11.36 4.87 5.72
N ALA A 63 -11.88 5.75 4.86
CA ALA A 63 -12.39 7.05 5.26
C ALA A 63 -13.83 6.95 5.81
N ARG A 64 -14.06 7.58 6.98
CA ARG A 64 -15.36 7.64 7.67
C ARG A 64 -16.50 8.21 6.80
N GLN A 65 -16.14 9.04 5.83
CA GLN A 65 -17.04 9.79 4.96
C GLN A 65 -17.59 8.95 3.80
N PHE A 66 -16.85 7.93 3.35
CA PHE A 66 -17.19 7.16 2.15
C PHE A 66 -17.48 5.69 2.46
N SER A 67 -16.83 5.13 3.47
CA SER A 67 -16.85 3.70 3.73
C SER A 67 -17.98 3.28 4.65
N PRO A 68 -18.83 2.31 4.25
CA PRO A 68 -19.77 1.67 5.15
C PRO A 68 -19.11 0.70 6.15
N ILE A 69 -17.84 0.32 5.92
CA ILE A 69 -17.17 -0.75 6.67
C ILE A 69 -15.89 -0.31 7.42
N TYR A 70 -15.53 0.97 7.44
CA TYR A 70 -14.29 1.44 8.09
C TYR A 70 -14.13 0.94 9.52
N LYS A 71 -15.20 0.97 10.33
CA LYS A 71 -15.18 0.47 11.72
C LYS A 71 -14.77 -0.99 11.80
N LYS A 72 -15.27 -1.81 10.88
CA LYS A 72 -14.94 -3.24 10.84
C LYS A 72 -13.51 -3.45 10.37
N ILE A 73 -13.04 -2.67 9.39
CA ILE A 73 -11.65 -2.71 8.93
C ILE A 73 -10.68 -2.45 10.10
N PHE A 74 -10.85 -1.34 10.82
CA PHE A 74 -9.96 -1.00 11.94
C PHE A 74 -10.14 -1.92 13.16
N ALA A 75 -11.34 -2.48 13.38
CA ALA A 75 -11.54 -3.52 14.38
C ALA A 75 -10.76 -4.81 14.06
N ASN A 76 -10.69 -5.20 12.78
CA ASN A 76 -9.87 -6.34 12.36
C ASN A 76 -8.37 -6.01 12.43
N LEU A 77 -7.95 -4.80 12.06
CA LEU A 77 -6.55 -4.37 12.26
C LEU A 77 -6.14 -4.49 13.73
N LYS A 78 -6.98 -4.02 14.64
CA LYS A 78 -6.76 -4.17 16.09
C LYS A 78 -6.72 -5.62 16.54
N GLN A 79 -7.56 -6.48 15.97
CA GLN A 79 -7.58 -7.92 16.29
C GLN A 79 -6.34 -8.66 15.78
N LEU A 80 -5.70 -8.18 14.71
CA LEU A 80 -4.46 -8.77 14.21
C LEU A 80 -3.31 -8.61 15.21
N ASN A 81 -3.32 -7.54 16.02
CA ASN A 81 -2.33 -7.32 17.07
C ASN A 81 -0.89 -7.38 16.51
N ALA A 82 -0.69 -6.74 15.35
CA ALA A 82 0.55 -6.80 14.58
C ALA A 82 1.50 -5.67 14.98
N ASP A 83 2.74 -6.02 15.30
CA ASP A 83 3.83 -5.05 15.38
C ASP A 83 4.30 -4.64 13.99
N TYR A 84 4.85 -3.43 13.90
CA TYR A 84 5.33 -2.79 12.67
C TYR A 84 4.26 -2.67 11.59
N ALA A 85 2.97 -2.65 11.98
CA ALA A 85 1.90 -2.32 11.05
C ALA A 85 2.22 -0.97 10.37
N ARG A 86 2.08 -0.94 9.06
CA ARG A 86 2.48 0.20 8.23
C ARG A 86 1.25 0.95 7.74
N TYR A 87 1.26 2.27 7.87
CA TYR A 87 0.26 3.14 7.24
C TYR A 87 0.89 3.87 6.06
N ALA A 88 0.39 3.67 4.85
CA ALA A 88 0.93 4.24 3.62
C ALA A 88 -0.07 5.18 2.97
N VAL A 89 0.32 6.45 2.82
CA VAL A 89 -0.50 7.52 2.27
C VAL A 89 -0.16 7.73 0.79
N TRP A 90 -0.84 6.96 -0.06
CA TRP A 90 -0.47 6.74 -1.46
C TRP A 90 -1.24 7.62 -2.47
N PHE A 91 -0.60 7.94 -3.61
CA PHE A 91 -0.97 9.03 -4.51
C PHE A 91 -2.31 8.94 -5.24
N PRO A 92 -2.91 7.76 -5.53
CA PRO A 92 -4.08 7.69 -6.39
C PRO A 92 -5.28 8.46 -5.87
N TYR A 93 -5.32 8.80 -4.58
CA TYR A 93 -6.36 9.66 -4.01
C TYR A 93 -5.74 10.94 -3.45
N PRO A 94 -5.43 11.95 -4.28
CA PRO A 94 -4.67 13.13 -3.85
C PRO A 94 -5.26 13.86 -2.64
N LYS A 95 -6.58 13.97 -2.57
CA LYS A 95 -7.29 14.61 -1.45
C LYS A 95 -7.27 13.81 -0.14
N LEU A 96 -6.98 12.52 -0.22
CA LEU A 96 -6.77 11.63 0.93
C LEU A 96 -5.28 11.50 1.26
N ALA A 97 -4.39 11.96 0.37
CA ALA A 97 -2.96 11.70 0.46
C ALA A 97 -2.10 12.93 0.79
N VAL A 98 -2.50 14.10 0.29
CA VAL A 98 -1.66 15.30 0.33
C VAL A 98 -2.33 16.41 1.12
N ALA A 99 -1.66 16.83 2.20
CA ALA A 99 -2.18 17.86 3.08
C ALA A 99 -2.24 19.26 2.44
N GLU A 100 -1.37 19.60 1.49
CA GLU A 100 -1.34 20.92 0.85
C GLU A 100 -1.23 20.72 -0.66
N LEU A 101 -2.38 20.53 -1.32
CA LEU A 101 -2.45 20.28 -2.76
C LEU A 101 -2.16 21.52 -3.61
N ASP A 102 -2.47 22.71 -3.09
CA ASP A 102 -2.20 23.98 -3.75
C ASP A 102 -0.96 24.64 -3.15
N PRO A 103 -0.07 25.24 -3.97
CA PRO A 103 1.13 25.88 -3.45
C PRO A 103 0.78 27.08 -2.59
N PRO A 104 1.63 27.38 -1.59
CA PRO A 104 1.56 28.67 -0.92
C PRO A 104 1.65 29.84 -1.90
N SER A 105 0.86 30.88 -1.66
CA SER A 105 0.63 31.95 -2.65
C SER A 105 0.85 33.37 -2.11
N GLY A 106 1.33 33.49 -0.88
CA GLY A 106 1.56 34.79 -0.25
C GLY A 106 0.28 35.63 -0.24
N LEU A 107 0.34 36.86 -0.75
CA LEU A 107 -0.77 37.81 -0.70
C LEU A 107 -1.94 37.48 -1.64
N ALA A 108 -1.75 36.59 -2.62
CA ALA A 108 -2.83 36.15 -3.48
C ALA A 108 -3.71 35.15 -2.70
N GLN A 109 -5.03 35.30 -2.78
CA GLN A 109 -5.97 34.28 -2.32
C GLN A 109 -6.73 33.75 -3.52
N CYS A 110 -6.76 32.43 -3.68
CA CYS A 110 -7.36 31.81 -4.85
C CYS A 110 -8.33 30.67 -4.55
N GLY A 111 -9.09 30.30 -5.57
CA GLY A 111 -9.84 29.05 -5.64
C GLY A 111 -9.84 28.51 -7.08
N ASN A 112 -9.80 27.19 -7.21
CA ASN A 112 -9.84 26.47 -8.49
C ASN A 112 -10.69 25.21 -8.31
N VAL A 113 -11.87 25.17 -8.94
CA VAL A 113 -12.75 23.99 -8.89
C VAL A 113 -13.34 23.67 -10.25
N GLY A 114 -13.61 22.39 -10.47
CA GLY A 114 -14.36 21.91 -11.62
C GLY A 114 -15.81 22.41 -11.63
N GLN A 115 -16.44 22.29 -12.79
CA GLN A 115 -17.89 22.44 -12.93
C GLN A 115 -18.62 21.58 -11.89
N ASP A 116 -19.71 22.11 -11.34
CA ASP A 116 -20.57 21.44 -10.35
C ASP A 116 -19.97 21.38 -8.92
N PHE A 117 -18.89 22.13 -8.67
CA PHE A 117 -18.30 22.33 -7.33
C PHE A 117 -18.37 23.78 -6.84
N PHE A 118 -17.93 24.03 -5.60
CA PHE A 118 -17.94 25.35 -4.96
C PHE A 118 -16.53 25.83 -4.62
N ILE A 119 -16.22 27.09 -4.93
CA ILE A 119 -15.06 27.78 -4.35
C ILE A 119 -15.47 28.42 -3.04
N ASN A 120 -14.67 28.23 -2.00
CA ASN A 120 -14.80 28.94 -0.72
C ASN A 120 -13.58 29.84 -0.53
N LEU A 121 -13.81 31.16 -0.43
CA LEU A 121 -12.77 32.17 -0.18
C LEU A 121 -13.01 32.82 1.18
N SER A 122 -11.92 33.12 1.90
CA SER A 122 -11.95 33.78 3.21
C SER A 122 -10.79 34.76 3.41
N CYS A 123 -11.13 36.04 3.54
CA CYS A 123 -10.27 37.13 3.99
C CYS A 123 -10.57 37.52 5.44
N GLU A 124 -11.25 36.69 6.24
CA GLU A 124 -11.79 37.13 7.54
C GLU A 124 -10.73 37.42 8.61
N ARG A 125 -9.49 36.99 8.41
CA ARG A 125 -8.39 37.20 9.38
C ARG A 125 -8.16 38.69 9.63
N ASN A 126 -7.89 39.04 10.88
CA ASN A 126 -7.71 40.42 11.33
C ASN A 126 -8.88 41.34 10.96
N GLY A 127 -10.10 40.79 10.83
CA GLY A 127 -11.29 41.54 10.46
C GLY A 127 -11.34 41.93 8.98
N GLY A 128 -10.56 41.25 8.13
CA GLY A 128 -10.42 41.60 6.73
C GLY A 128 -11.62 41.24 5.87
N VAL A 129 -11.61 41.82 4.67
CA VAL A 129 -12.60 41.58 3.62
C VAL A 129 -11.94 41.39 2.28
N ILE A 130 -12.66 40.75 1.36
CA ILE A 130 -12.29 40.67 -0.04
C ILE A 130 -12.43 42.08 -0.63
N SER A 131 -11.32 42.77 -0.85
CA SER A 131 -11.28 44.15 -1.29
C SER A 131 -11.26 44.30 -2.80
N LYS A 132 -10.81 43.26 -3.51
CA LYS A 132 -10.69 43.25 -4.98
C LYS A 132 -10.76 41.84 -5.55
N ILE A 133 -11.38 41.72 -6.72
CA ILE A 133 -11.29 40.53 -7.58
C ILE A 133 -10.24 40.81 -8.65
N ASP A 134 -9.10 40.13 -8.60
CA ASP A 134 -8.02 40.29 -9.58
C ASP A 134 -8.27 39.46 -10.84
N PHE A 135 -8.86 38.29 -10.68
CA PHE A 135 -9.16 37.36 -11.75
C PHE A 135 -10.39 36.54 -11.41
N ALA A 136 -11.24 36.30 -12.40
CA ALA A 136 -12.35 35.37 -12.32
C ALA A 136 -12.66 34.83 -13.71
N SER A 137 -12.68 33.51 -13.85
CA SER A 137 -12.96 32.89 -15.14
C SER A 137 -13.61 31.52 -14.96
N TYR A 138 -14.81 31.37 -15.51
CA TYR A 138 -15.47 30.09 -15.70
C TYR A 138 -15.28 29.62 -17.15
N GLY A 139 -14.52 28.56 -17.37
CA GLY A 139 -14.13 28.10 -18.71
C GLY A 139 -12.90 27.19 -18.69
N THR A 140 -11.95 27.41 -19.60
CA THR A 140 -10.73 26.58 -19.74
C THR A 140 -9.47 27.31 -19.29
N SER A 141 -9.57 28.05 -18.18
CA SER A 141 -8.44 28.82 -17.63
C SER A 141 -7.41 27.90 -16.97
N THR A 142 -6.16 28.35 -16.96
CA THR A 142 -5.01 27.59 -16.45
C THR A 142 -4.14 28.45 -15.54
N GLY A 143 -3.12 27.85 -14.93
CA GLY A 143 -2.14 28.54 -14.10
C GLY A 143 -2.40 28.43 -12.60
N ALA A 144 -1.35 28.63 -11.83
CA ALA A 144 -1.39 28.54 -10.37
C ALA A 144 -1.93 29.84 -9.75
N CYS A 145 -2.21 29.81 -8.45
CA CYS A 145 -2.58 31.02 -7.72
C CYS A 145 -1.51 32.11 -7.87
N GLY A 146 -1.91 33.34 -8.20
CA GLY A 146 -1.00 34.44 -8.53
C GLY A 146 -0.54 34.50 -9.99
N GLN A 147 -0.77 33.43 -10.77
CA GLN A 147 -0.35 33.31 -12.18
C GLN A 147 -1.46 32.79 -13.09
N MET A 148 -2.72 32.97 -12.69
CA MET A 148 -3.87 32.49 -13.45
C MET A 148 -3.98 33.20 -14.81
N LYS A 149 -4.28 32.44 -15.85
CA LYS A 149 -4.42 32.91 -17.23
C LYS A 149 -5.79 32.51 -17.78
N GLN A 150 -6.46 33.47 -18.42
CA GLN A 150 -7.72 33.22 -19.09
C GLN A 150 -7.51 32.23 -20.26
N GLY A 151 -8.36 31.22 -20.33
CA GLY A 151 -8.40 30.28 -21.44
C GLY A 151 -9.13 30.82 -22.68
N GLN A 152 -9.13 30.02 -23.75
CA GLN A 152 -9.91 30.32 -24.97
C GLN A 152 -11.42 30.26 -24.72
N CYS A 153 -11.86 29.41 -23.80
CA CYS A 153 -13.22 29.40 -23.30
C CYS A 153 -13.30 30.19 -21.99
N HIS A 154 -14.18 31.18 -21.95
CA HIS A 154 -14.41 32.05 -20.80
C HIS A 154 -15.83 32.61 -20.83
N ALA A 155 -16.57 32.49 -19.72
CA ALA A 155 -17.85 33.16 -19.56
C ALA A 155 -17.65 34.67 -19.27
N ALA A 156 -18.11 35.54 -20.16
CA ALA A 156 -17.92 36.99 -20.07
C ALA A 156 -18.50 37.65 -18.79
N ASN A 157 -19.41 36.97 -18.09
CA ASN A 157 -19.98 37.44 -16.83
C ASN A 157 -19.21 36.99 -15.58
N SER A 158 -18.10 36.24 -15.73
CA SER A 158 -17.38 35.60 -14.63
C SER A 158 -17.03 36.58 -13.50
N THR A 159 -16.36 37.69 -13.84
CA THR A 159 -15.98 38.73 -12.86
C THR A 159 -17.19 39.35 -12.18
N THR A 160 -18.21 39.75 -12.95
CA THR A 160 -19.42 40.38 -12.41
C THR A 160 -20.17 39.47 -11.42
N VAL A 161 -20.21 38.16 -11.70
CA VAL A 161 -20.82 37.18 -10.79
C VAL A 161 -20.01 37.09 -9.50
N VAL A 162 -18.69 36.95 -9.59
CA VAL A 162 -17.82 36.80 -8.42
C VAL A 162 -17.82 38.08 -7.57
N GLU A 163 -17.74 39.26 -8.18
CA GLU A 163 -17.83 40.55 -7.47
C GLU A 163 -19.11 40.65 -6.65
N ARG A 164 -20.27 40.33 -7.25
CA ARG A 164 -21.57 40.35 -6.57
C ARG A 164 -21.60 39.43 -5.35
N MET A 165 -20.95 38.27 -5.45
CA MET A 165 -20.99 37.26 -4.39
C MET A 165 -19.97 37.51 -3.28
N CYS A 166 -18.80 38.07 -3.62
CA CYS A 166 -17.63 38.10 -2.75
C CYS A 166 -17.15 39.49 -2.32
N LEU A 167 -17.26 40.51 -3.17
CA LEU A 167 -16.63 41.81 -2.92
C LEU A 167 -17.20 42.45 -1.64
N GLY A 168 -16.30 42.98 -0.80
CA GLY A 168 -16.62 43.59 0.48
C GLY A 168 -17.00 42.60 1.59
N LYS A 169 -16.95 41.29 1.36
CA LYS A 169 -17.29 40.27 2.36
C LYS A 169 -16.05 39.65 2.98
N PRO A 170 -16.11 39.23 4.26
CA PRO A 170 -15.02 38.49 4.90
C PRO A 170 -14.86 37.09 4.30
N LYS A 171 -15.95 36.48 3.83
CA LYS A 171 -15.97 35.17 3.18
C LYS A 171 -17.08 35.07 2.14
N CYS A 172 -16.90 34.22 1.16
CA CYS A 172 -17.92 33.90 0.17
C CYS A 172 -17.79 32.45 -0.32
N SER A 173 -18.90 31.93 -0.86
CA SER A 173 -18.94 30.64 -1.56
C SER A 173 -19.54 30.86 -2.95
N VAL A 174 -18.84 30.43 -4.00
CA VAL A 174 -19.23 30.63 -5.40
C VAL A 174 -19.43 29.28 -6.08
N PRO A 175 -20.65 28.93 -6.52
CA PRO A 175 -20.92 27.68 -7.24
C PRO A 175 -20.46 27.78 -8.70
N ALA A 176 -19.64 26.84 -9.15
CA ALA A 176 -19.18 26.74 -10.54
C ALA A 176 -20.22 26.06 -11.44
N PHE A 177 -21.43 26.62 -11.50
CA PHE A 177 -22.58 26.00 -12.18
C PHE A 177 -22.92 26.69 -13.50
N VAL A 178 -23.33 25.89 -14.48
CA VAL A 178 -23.78 26.36 -15.81
C VAL A 178 -24.94 27.36 -15.69
N ASP A 179 -25.86 27.15 -14.76
CA ASP A 179 -27.00 28.07 -14.56
C ASP A 179 -26.58 29.49 -14.15
N LEU A 180 -25.41 29.64 -13.53
CA LEU A 180 -24.92 30.92 -13.04
C LEU A 180 -24.04 31.65 -14.07
N PHE A 181 -23.16 30.90 -14.74
CA PHE A 181 -22.17 31.47 -15.68
C PHE A 181 -22.56 31.30 -17.16
N GLY A 182 -23.57 30.47 -17.46
CA GLY A 182 -23.87 29.99 -18.80
C GLY A 182 -22.94 28.86 -19.25
N ASP A 183 -23.11 28.41 -20.50
CA ASP A 183 -22.23 27.45 -21.14
C ASP A 183 -21.34 28.15 -22.20
N PRO A 184 -20.16 28.65 -21.82
CA PRO A 184 -19.27 29.34 -22.77
C PRO A 184 -18.60 28.42 -23.79
N CYS A 185 -18.64 27.10 -23.59
CA CYS A 185 -18.07 26.10 -24.51
C CYS A 185 -18.75 24.75 -24.33
N TYR A 186 -19.79 24.52 -25.13
CA TYR A 186 -20.57 23.28 -25.10
C TYR A 186 -19.70 22.04 -25.32
N GLY A 187 -19.95 20.99 -24.54
CA GLY A 187 -19.21 19.73 -24.61
C GLY A 187 -17.79 19.76 -24.03
N THR A 188 -17.32 20.92 -23.56
CA THR A 188 -16.07 21.05 -22.81
C THR A 188 -16.39 21.13 -21.31
N VAL A 189 -15.58 20.48 -20.46
CA VAL A 189 -15.66 20.63 -19.00
C VAL A 189 -15.06 21.97 -18.60
N LYS A 190 -15.80 22.77 -17.82
CA LYS A 190 -15.34 24.09 -17.35
C LYS A 190 -14.73 23.95 -15.97
N ARG A 191 -13.86 24.88 -15.63
CA ARG A 191 -13.40 25.15 -14.26
C ARG A 191 -13.66 26.61 -13.93
N LEU A 192 -13.97 26.88 -12.67
CA LEU A 192 -13.99 28.23 -12.12
C LEU A 192 -12.65 28.48 -11.44
N LEU A 193 -11.93 29.50 -11.89
CA LEU A 193 -10.72 30.00 -11.25
C LEU A 193 -10.97 31.43 -10.76
N ILE A 194 -10.65 31.70 -9.50
CA ILE A 194 -10.81 33.03 -8.87
C ILE A 194 -9.50 33.40 -8.17
N GLN A 195 -9.08 34.65 -8.32
CA GLN A 195 -8.04 35.29 -7.52
C GLN A 195 -8.57 36.59 -6.92
N VAL A 196 -8.34 36.79 -5.62
CA VAL A 196 -8.77 37.98 -4.89
C VAL A 196 -7.64 38.58 -4.07
N GLN A 197 -7.83 39.86 -3.69
CA GLN A 197 -7.02 40.54 -2.70
C GLN A 197 -7.85 40.76 -1.43
N CYS A 198 -7.19 40.59 -0.28
CA CYS A 198 -7.75 40.90 1.03
C CYS A 198 -7.31 42.29 1.48
N ASP A 199 -8.16 42.98 2.24
CA ASP A 199 -7.81 44.16 3.02
C ASP A 199 -8.20 43.95 4.50
N PRO A 200 -7.25 43.92 5.45
CA PRO A 200 -5.80 44.03 5.22
C PRO A 200 -5.24 42.82 4.44
N PRO A 201 -4.10 42.97 3.74
CA PRO A 201 -3.45 41.88 3.01
C PRO A 201 -3.11 40.69 3.91
N GLN A 202 -3.20 39.47 3.37
CA GLN A 202 -2.99 38.24 4.14
C GLN A 202 -2.18 37.23 3.36
N ASN A 203 -1.22 36.57 4.03
CA ASN A 203 -0.48 35.47 3.44
C ASN A 203 -1.30 34.16 3.49
N ASN A 204 -1.31 33.42 2.37
CA ASN A 204 -2.14 32.24 2.16
C ASN A 204 -1.32 30.98 1.87
N THR A 205 -1.65 29.95 2.65
CA THR A 205 -1.23 28.55 2.59
C THR A 205 -2.50 27.68 2.62
N TYR A 206 -2.45 26.48 2.06
CA TYR A 206 -3.65 25.72 1.70
C TYR A 206 -3.70 24.32 2.32
N TYR A 207 -3.18 24.18 3.53
CA TYR A 207 -3.27 22.94 4.30
C TYR A 207 -4.71 22.52 4.58
N ASN A 208 -5.05 21.27 4.26
CA ASN A 208 -6.31 20.62 4.50
C ASN A 208 -6.09 19.17 4.95
N PHE A 209 -6.35 18.90 6.22
CA PHE A 209 -6.17 17.59 6.83
C PHE A 209 -7.47 16.79 6.99
N THR A 210 -8.59 17.28 6.43
CA THR A 210 -9.95 16.77 6.69
C THR A 210 -10.08 15.25 6.56
N TYR A 211 -9.45 14.65 5.55
CA TYR A 211 -9.52 13.21 5.31
C TYR A 211 -8.37 12.44 5.98
N LEU A 212 -7.15 12.99 5.91
CA LEU A 212 -5.94 12.41 6.50
C LEU A 212 -6.10 12.18 8.00
N ASP A 213 -6.60 13.18 8.73
CA ASP A 213 -6.71 13.15 10.19
C ASP A 213 -7.48 11.94 10.69
N THR A 214 -8.68 11.72 10.16
CA THR A 214 -9.55 10.66 10.70
C THR A 214 -9.03 9.26 10.38
N MET A 215 -8.41 9.08 9.22
CA MET A 215 -7.87 7.76 8.83
C MET A 215 -6.62 7.42 9.63
N LEU A 216 -5.73 8.40 9.84
CA LEU A 216 -4.54 8.20 10.65
C LEU A 216 -4.92 7.99 12.13
N GLU A 217 -5.88 8.75 12.66
CA GLU A 217 -6.42 8.55 14.02
C GLU A 217 -6.93 7.11 14.18
N ASP A 218 -7.80 6.64 13.29
CA ASP A 218 -8.35 5.28 13.35
C ASP A 218 -7.25 4.20 13.24
N PHE A 219 -6.22 4.43 12.43
CA PHE A 219 -5.05 3.54 12.33
C PHE A 219 -4.25 3.51 13.64
N LEU A 220 -3.93 4.68 14.22
CA LEU A 220 -3.14 4.79 15.44
C LEU A 220 -3.89 4.18 16.63
N ASP A 221 -5.21 4.36 16.73
CA ASP A 221 -6.06 3.76 17.76
C ASP A 221 -6.16 2.23 17.63
N ALA A 222 -6.17 1.73 16.39
CA ALA A 222 -6.19 0.29 16.12
C ALA A 222 -4.85 -0.39 16.39
N THR A 223 -3.75 0.36 16.36
CA THR A 223 -2.37 -0.13 16.56
C THR A 223 -1.74 0.39 17.85
N ASP A 224 -2.55 0.89 18.78
CA ASP A 224 -2.09 1.39 20.06
C ASP A 224 -1.36 0.28 20.86
N GLY A 225 -0.24 0.64 21.48
CA GLY A 225 0.63 -0.31 22.17
C GLY A 225 1.60 -1.11 21.29
N HIS A 226 1.55 -0.94 19.95
CA HIS A 226 2.43 -1.64 19.01
C HIS A 226 3.47 -0.73 18.36
N SER A 227 4.55 -1.35 17.87
CA SER A 227 5.50 -0.67 16.99
C SER A 227 4.82 -0.31 15.66
N ARG A 228 5.06 0.90 15.11
CA ARG A 228 4.35 1.37 13.90
C ARG A 228 5.28 2.05 12.90
N ILE A 229 4.95 1.92 11.62
CA ILE A 229 5.63 2.63 10.53
C ILE A 229 4.62 3.53 9.81
N ILE A 230 4.87 4.84 9.77
CA ILE A 230 3.99 5.81 9.10
C ILE A 230 4.70 6.36 7.85
N SER A 231 4.12 6.14 6.69
CA SER A 231 4.64 6.59 5.40
C SER A 231 3.69 7.62 4.78
N PHE A 232 4.15 8.88 4.73
CA PHE A 232 3.49 9.92 3.92
C PHE A 232 4.10 9.91 2.53
N CYS A 233 3.74 8.92 1.72
CA CYS A 233 4.45 8.61 0.48
C CYS A 233 4.37 9.76 -0.54
N THR A 234 3.20 10.38 -0.63
CA THR A 234 2.85 11.28 -1.73
C THR A 234 3.31 12.71 -1.48
N GLN A 235 4.15 13.24 -2.38
CA GLN A 235 4.60 14.62 -2.36
C GLN A 235 3.58 15.53 -3.06
N PRO A 236 3.37 16.77 -2.59
CA PRO A 236 2.65 17.78 -3.38
C PRO A 236 3.31 18.03 -4.74
N THR A 237 2.53 17.98 -5.81
CA THR A 237 3.07 18.18 -7.18
C THR A 237 3.70 19.55 -7.37
N TRP A 238 3.24 20.59 -6.67
CA TRP A 238 3.82 21.94 -6.76
C TRP A 238 5.26 22.05 -6.25
N LEU A 239 5.77 21.02 -5.55
CA LEU A 239 7.19 20.92 -5.23
C LEU A 239 8.05 20.58 -6.46
N PHE A 240 7.44 20.18 -7.58
CA PHE A 240 8.12 19.83 -8.82
C PHE A 240 7.94 20.89 -9.90
N LYS A 241 8.98 21.06 -10.73
CA LYS A 241 8.96 21.91 -11.92
C LYS A 241 7.93 21.36 -12.90
N GLN A 242 7.02 22.22 -13.32
CA GLN A 242 5.94 21.90 -14.26
C GLN A 242 5.71 23.07 -15.22
N ASP A 243 5.40 22.79 -16.48
CA ASP A 243 5.01 23.81 -17.46
C ASP A 243 3.63 24.40 -17.15
N THR A 244 2.72 23.54 -16.69
CA THR A 244 1.37 23.88 -16.26
C THR A 244 1.04 23.13 -14.98
N PRO A 245 0.35 23.74 -14.01
CA PRO A 245 -0.04 23.03 -12.79
C PRO A 245 -0.93 21.83 -13.09
N HIS A 246 -0.65 20.72 -12.43
CA HIS A 246 -1.50 19.53 -12.46
C HIS A 246 -2.90 19.81 -11.92
N ILE A 247 -3.91 19.24 -12.56
CA ILE A 247 -5.31 19.33 -12.13
C ILE A 247 -5.73 17.95 -11.65
N TYR A 248 -6.04 17.85 -10.37
CA TYR A 248 -6.53 16.64 -9.72
C TYR A 248 -8.08 16.65 -9.59
N PRO A 249 -8.73 15.49 -9.39
CA PRO A 249 -10.17 15.39 -9.26
C PRO A 249 -10.76 16.22 -8.11
N ASP A 250 -11.90 16.87 -8.36
CA ASP A 250 -12.59 17.65 -7.34
C ASP A 250 -13.35 16.77 -6.33
N ASN A 251 -13.76 15.56 -6.69
CA ASN A 251 -14.29 14.56 -5.75
C ASN A 251 -13.14 13.78 -5.10
N ALA A 252 -13.10 13.75 -3.77
CA ALA A 252 -12.03 13.11 -3.01
C ALA A 252 -11.99 11.57 -3.13
N SER A 253 -13.09 10.94 -3.54
CA SER A 253 -13.12 9.47 -3.73
C SER A 253 -12.68 9.02 -5.13
N LEU A 254 -12.38 9.94 -6.04
CA LEU A 254 -11.95 9.61 -7.40
C LEU A 254 -10.43 9.49 -7.48
N VAL A 255 -10.00 8.55 -8.32
CA VAL A 255 -8.58 8.27 -8.55
C VAL A 255 -7.94 9.29 -9.48
N ASP A 256 -6.64 9.51 -9.29
CA ASP A 256 -5.73 10.22 -10.19
C ASP A 256 -4.45 9.40 -10.35
N TRP A 257 -4.45 8.48 -11.32
CA TRP A 257 -3.29 7.63 -11.62
C TRP A 257 -2.11 8.39 -12.25
N GLU A 258 -2.35 9.63 -12.71
CA GLU A 258 -1.33 10.47 -13.32
C GLU A 258 -0.76 11.50 -12.31
N TYR A 259 -1.17 11.45 -11.04
CA TYR A 259 -0.78 12.43 -10.02
C TYR A 259 0.74 12.67 -9.89
N PRO A 260 1.62 11.65 -9.95
CA PRO A 260 3.07 11.83 -9.80
C PRO A 260 3.72 12.54 -11.01
N VAL A 261 3.43 13.83 -11.19
CA VAL A 261 3.96 14.64 -12.30
C VAL A 261 5.25 15.37 -11.95
N GLY A 262 6.09 15.57 -12.95
CA GLY A 262 7.38 16.25 -12.82
C GLY A 262 8.46 15.32 -12.25
N THR A 263 9.72 15.57 -12.62
CA THR A 263 10.88 14.73 -12.22
C THR A 263 11.97 15.53 -11.52
N GLU A 264 11.82 16.86 -11.44
CA GLU A 264 12.79 17.79 -10.88
C GLU A 264 12.06 18.71 -9.89
N LEU A 265 12.63 18.91 -8.69
CA LEU A 265 12.05 19.77 -7.67
C LEU A 265 12.28 21.24 -8.04
N VAL A 266 11.36 22.12 -7.63
CA VAL A 266 11.48 23.58 -7.86
C VAL A 266 12.61 24.22 -7.06
N ASP A 267 13.04 23.57 -5.98
CA ASP A 267 14.08 24.01 -5.06
C ASP A 267 15.24 23.00 -5.04
N ASP A 268 16.37 23.41 -5.64
CA ASP A 268 17.57 22.58 -5.72
C ASP A 268 18.18 22.26 -4.34
N THR A 269 17.88 23.05 -3.30
CA THR A 269 18.31 22.77 -1.92
C THR A 269 17.43 21.72 -1.24
N MET A 270 16.26 21.42 -1.82
CA MET A 270 15.22 20.55 -1.28
C MET A 270 14.70 20.98 0.10
N GLN A 271 14.95 22.23 0.50
CA GLN A 271 14.49 22.75 1.79
C GLN A 271 12.96 22.82 1.81
N ALA A 272 12.31 23.25 0.72
CA ALA A 272 10.85 23.29 0.63
C ALA A 272 10.21 21.91 0.83
N LEU A 273 10.82 20.87 0.24
CA LEU A 273 10.41 19.47 0.44
C LEU A 273 10.53 19.07 1.92
N GLY A 274 11.70 19.30 2.53
CA GLY A 274 11.90 19.00 3.95
C GLY A 274 10.94 19.76 4.87
N ASP A 275 10.71 21.05 4.60
CA ASP A 275 9.83 21.89 5.41
C ASP A 275 8.36 21.45 5.29
N TYR A 276 7.90 21.02 4.11
CA TYR A 276 6.58 20.43 3.94
C TYR A 276 6.39 19.20 4.85
N TYR A 277 7.29 18.22 4.74
CA TYR A 277 7.22 17.00 5.54
C TYR A 277 7.38 17.27 7.05
N GLY A 278 8.27 18.20 7.41
CA GLY A 278 8.44 18.59 8.80
C GLY A 278 7.18 19.20 9.41
N ARG A 279 6.47 20.06 8.67
CA ARG A 279 5.19 20.62 9.11
C ARG A 279 4.07 19.59 9.15
N LEU A 280 4.01 18.71 8.17
CA LEU A 280 3.08 17.57 8.13
C LEU A 280 3.24 16.70 9.38
N LEU A 281 4.47 16.35 9.77
CA LEU A 281 4.68 15.58 10.99
C LEU A 281 4.46 16.41 12.26
N ALA A 282 4.79 17.70 12.27
CA ALA A 282 4.52 18.59 13.40
C ALA A 282 3.01 18.76 13.65
N TRP A 283 2.18 18.72 12.60
CA TRP A 283 0.73 18.66 12.73
C TRP A 283 0.29 17.49 13.63
N TYR A 284 0.85 16.29 13.46
CA TYR A 284 0.46 15.13 14.25
C TYR A 284 1.20 14.98 15.59
N THR A 285 2.43 15.49 15.70
CA THR A 285 3.32 15.21 16.84
C THR A 285 3.52 16.41 17.79
N ARG A 286 3.15 17.63 17.37
CA ARG A 286 3.47 18.88 18.09
C ARG A 286 2.26 19.79 18.33
N GLY A 287 1.05 19.36 18.03
CA GLY A 287 -0.14 20.20 18.12
C GLY A 287 -0.22 21.28 17.02
N GLY A 288 0.49 21.09 15.90
CA GLY A 288 0.53 22.03 14.78
C GLY A 288 1.91 22.57 14.47
N PHE A 289 1.97 23.60 13.62
CA PHE A 289 3.20 24.17 13.09
C PHE A 289 3.06 25.66 12.76
N ILE A 290 4.18 26.29 12.40
CA ILE A 290 4.22 27.64 11.83
C ILE A 290 4.66 27.50 10.38
N ASP A 291 3.88 28.06 9.44
CA ASP A 291 4.22 28.03 8.01
C ASP A 291 5.31 29.07 7.64
N GLU A 292 5.75 29.07 6.39
CA GLU A 292 6.80 29.97 5.88
C GLU A 292 6.46 31.46 5.98
N TYR A 293 5.19 31.80 6.19
CA TYR A 293 4.75 33.19 6.37
C TYR A 293 4.54 33.55 7.84
N GLY A 294 4.96 32.68 8.78
CA GLY A 294 4.82 32.91 10.21
C GLY A 294 3.42 32.65 10.74
N ARG A 295 2.51 32.06 9.95
CA ARG A 295 1.16 31.75 10.41
C ARG A 295 1.16 30.43 11.18
N LYS A 296 0.58 30.48 12.37
CA LYS A 296 0.34 29.30 13.19
C LYS A 296 -0.86 28.52 12.66
N HIS A 297 -0.64 27.23 12.41
CA HIS A 297 -1.68 26.23 12.18
C HIS A 297 -1.69 25.32 13.41
N THR A 298 -2.88 25.06 13.96
CA THR A 298 -3.02 24.31 15.21
C THR A 298 -3.79 23.04 14.98
N SER A 299 -3.23 21.93 15.45
CA SER A 299 -3.95 20.68 15.69
C SER A 299 -4.08 20.46 17.19
N ASN A 300 -4.81 19.42 17.59
CA ASN A 300 -4.84 18.96 18.97
C ASN A 300 -4.09 17.62 19.16
N TYR A 301 -3.24 17.24 18.20
CA TYR A 301 -2.57 15.95 18.17
C TYR A 301 -1.16 16.00 18.77
N TYR A 302 -0.80 14.95 19.51
CA TYR A 302 0.51 14.75 20.12
C TYR A 302 0.90 13.27 20.03
N TYR A 303 0.71 12.69 18.85
CA TYR A 303 1.05 11.30 18.60
C TYR A 303 2.56 11.07 18.63
N ASN A 304 2.94 9.84 18.90
CA ASN A 304 4.29 9.34 18.74
C ASN A 304 4.23 7.98 18.06
N TRP A 305 5.21 7.68 17.21
CA TRP A 305 5.39 6.38 16.55
C TRP A 305 6.88 6.16 16.28
N ASP A 306 7.24 4.94 15.90
CA ASP A 306 8.62 4.47 15.90
C ASP A 306 9.38 4.85 14.63
N TYR A 307 8.76 4.62 13.48
CA TYR A 307 9.38 4.81 12.17
C TYR A 307 8.54 5.69 11.25
N THR A 308 9.21 6.52 10.47
CA THR A 308 8.65 7.16 9.28
C THR A 308 9.36 6.68 8.03
N GLU A 309 8.60 6.16 7.08
CA GLU A 309 9.15 5.84 5.76
C GLU A 309 9.08 7.05 4.83
N ILE A 310 10.14 7.24 4.05
CA ILE A 310 10.28 8.37 3.14
C ILE A 310 10.08 7.86 1.71
N PHE A 311 8.86 8.15 1.21
CA PHE A 311 8.36 7.89 -0.15
C PHE A 311 8.06 6.42 -0.43
N ASN A 312 7.47 6.18 -1.60
CA ASN A 312 7.09 4.87 -2.11
C ASN A 312 7.59 4.73 -3.55
N GLU A 313 8.07 3.55 -3.94
CA GLU A 313 8.51 3.20 -5.30
C GLU A 313 9.33 4.31 -5.97
N VAL A 314 10.36 4.80 -5.28
CA VAL A 314 11.06 6.06 -5.59
C VAL A 314 11.74 6.09 -6.96
N GLU A 315 12.01 4.93 -7.53
CA GLU A 315 12.54 4.75 -8.88
C GLU A 315 11.46 4.83 -9.97
N ALA A 316 10.20 4.63 -9.60
CA ALA A 316 9.03 4.69 -10.48
C ALA A 316 8.26 6.00 -10.29
N GLU A 317 7.87 6.34 -9.06
CA GLU A 317 7.20 7.59 -8.72
C GLU A 317 8.16 8.78 -8.92
N HIS A 318 7.77 9.72 -9.79
CA HIS A 318 8.62 10.85 -10.23
C HIS A 318 9.97 10.47 -10.89
N HIS A 319 10.23 9.18 -11.14
CA HIS A 319 11.42 8.66 -11.81
C HIS A 319 12.75 9.20 -11.24
N MET A 320 12.89 9.23 -9.91
CA MET A 320 14.12 9.74 -9.29
C MET A 320 15.31 8.82 -9.60
N THR A 321 16.51 9.39 -9.69
CA THR A 321 17.75 8.60 -9.59
C THR A 321 18.07 8.36 -8.11
N VAL A 322 18.92 7.36 -7.81
CA VAL A 322 19.30 7.08 -6.42
C VAL A 322 20.00 8.26 -5.75
N GLU A 323 20.84 9.01 -6.48
CA GLU A 323 21.51 10.20 -5.96
C GLU A 323 20.51 11.31 -5.61
N TYR A 324 19.50 11.47 -6.45
CA TYR A 324 18.45 12.45 -6.26
C TYR A 324 17.56 12.09 -5.07
N TYR A 325 17.14 10.81 -4.98
CA TYR A 325 16.39 10.29 -3.84
C TYR A 325 17.18 10.40 -2.53
N THR A 326 18.47 10.06 -2.53
CA THR A 326 19.33 10.15 -1.34
C THR A 326 19.36 11.57 -0.77
N ARG A 327 19.46 12.59 -1.64
CA ARG A 327 19.38 13.99 -1.23
C ARG A 327 17.99 14.38 -0.72
N ALA A 328 16.94 13.86 -1.35
CA ALA A 328 15.56 14.10 -0.92
C ALA A 328 15.28 13.49 0.46
N TYR A 329 15.74 12.26 0.69
CA TYR A 329 15.71 11.57 1.98
C TYR A 329 16.36 12.42 3.07
N ASP A 330 17.58 12.89 2.84
CA ASP A 330 18.30 13.75 3.78
C ASP A 330 17.52 15.03 4.11
N ALA A 331 16.98 15.68 3.10
CA ALA A 331 16.22 16.92 3.25
C ALA A 331 14.93 16.70 4.06
N VAL A 332 14.23 15.59 3.84
CA VAL A 332 13.04 15.19 4.61
C VAL A 332 13.39 14.94 6.07
N VAL A 333 14.43 14.16 6.36
CA VAL A 333 14.90 13.90 7.74
C VAL A 333 15.25 15.21 8.46
N GLN A 334 16.03 16.08 7.80
CA GLN A 334 16.41 17.37 8.36
C GLN A 334 15.20 18.27 8.59
N GLY A 335 14.25 18.30 7.66
CA GLY A 335 13.00 19.05 7.80
C GLY A 335 12.15 18.58 8.97
N ILE A 336 11.99 17.27 9.12
CA ILE A 336 11.31 16.66 10.27
C ILE A 336 11.99 17.10 11.58
N ARG A 337 13.32 17.00 11.67
CA ARG A 337 14.06 17.45 12.87
C ARG A 337 13.87 18.95 13.13
N ARG A 338 13.91 19.80 12.10
CA ARG A 338 13.71 21.26 12.22
C ARG A 338 12.33 21.61 12.81
N HIS A 339 11.27 20.96 12.33
CA HIS A 339 9.89 21.33 12.70
C HIS A 339 9.34 20.57 13.91
N THR A 340 9.87 19.39 14.21
CA THR A 340 9.37 18.56 15.32
C THR A 340 10.31 18.52 16.53
N ASN A 341 11.59 18.85 16.35
CA ASN A 341 12.66 18.62 17.32
C ASN A 341 12.75 17.13 17.77
N ASN A 342 12.32 16.20 16.91
CA ASN A 342 12.38 14.77 17.18
C ASN A 342 13.62 14.16 16.52
N TYR A 343 14.65 13.89 17.33
CA TYR A 343 15.88 13.21 16.92
C TYR A 343 15.86 11.70 17.22
N ALA A 344 14.81 11.22 17.89
CA ALA A 344 14.63 9.80 18.23
C ALA A 344 13.79 9.05 17.20
N MET A 345 13.06 9.78 16.34
CA MET A 345 12.34 9.21 15.20
C MET A 345 13.30 8.42 14.30
N LYS A 346 12.90 7.21 13.94
CA LYS A 346 13.65 6.37 13.02
C LYS A 346 13.07 6.46 11.61
N TYR A 347 13.88 6.12 10.62
CA TYR A 347 13.50 6.31 9.23
C TYR A 347 13.67 5.04 8.40
N VAL A 348 12.69 4.79 7.53
CA VAL A 348 12.78 3.76 6.48
C VAL A 348 12.98 4.46 5.15
N GLY A 349 13.92 3.97 4.34
CA GLY A 349 14.18 4.49 3.00
C GLY A 349 14.04 3.44 1.91
N LEU A 350 14.09 3.92 0.68
CA LEU A 350 14.01 3.20 -0.60
C LEU A 350 12.59 2.81 -1.03
N ALA A 351 11.90 1.89 -0.35
CA ALA A 351 10.59 1.39 -0.76
C ALA A 351 10.52 0.98 -2.26
N LEU A 352 11.54 0.27 -2.76
CA LEU A 352 11.69 -0.03 -4.19
C LEU A 352 10.69 -1.08 -4.68
N ALA A 353 10.06 -0.84 -5.83
CA ALA A 353 9.35 -1.85 -6.62
C ALA A 353 10.30 -2.78 -7.38
N PHE A 354 11.49 -2.29 -7.76
CA PHE A 354 12.48 -2.98 -8.59
C PHE A 354 13.84 -3.06 -7.90
N HIS A 355 14.40 -4.28 -7.85
CA HIS A 355 15.60 -4.58 -7.06
C HIS A 355 16.91 -4.34 -7.82
N GLN A 356 17.15 -3.11 -8.25
CA GLN A 356 18.43 -2.74 -8.86
C GLN A 356 19.50 -2.56 -7.77
N PHE A 357 20.52 -3.42 -7.76
CA PHE A 357 21.52 -3.45 -6.68
C PHE A 357 22.29 -2.15 -6.46
N ASP A 358 22.42 -1.31 -7.47
CA ASP A 358 23.12 -0.03 -7.35
C ASP A 358 22.38 0.97 -6.46
N TRP A 359 21.05 0.85 -6.35
CA TRP A 359 20.27 1.64 -5.39
C TRP A 359 20.70 1.36 -3.95
N PHE A 360 20.77 0.08 -3.59
CA PHE A 360 21.22 -0.35 -2.26
C PHE A 360 22.67 0.04 -2.00
N ARG A 361 23.57 -0.14 -2.99
CA ARG A 361 24.99 0.24 -2.83
C ARG A 361 25.18 1.73 -2.60
N TYR A 362 24.45 2.55 -3.32
CA TYR A 362 24.59 4.00 -3.20
C TYR A 362 23.96 4.51 -1.91
N PHE A 363 22.72 4.13 -1.62
CA PHE A 363 21.99 4.60 -0.45
C PHE A 363 22.59 4.09 0.87
N LEU A 364 22.99 2.82 0.96
CA LEU A 364 23.55 2.29 2.21
C LEU A 364 24.96 2.81 2.52
N ASN A 365 25.60 3.51 1.59
CA ASN A 365 26.87 4.14 1.83
C ASN A 365 26.67 5.50 2.52
N GLN A 366 26.89 5.54 3.84
CA GLN A 366 26.76 6.75 4.66
C GLN A 366 27.50 7.98 4.11
N SER A 367 28.59 7.81 3.34
CA SER A 367 29.32 8.96 2.75
C SER A 367 28.52 9.71 1.69
N ASN A 368 27.46 9.11 1.15
CA ASN A 368 26.57 9.72 0.17
C ASN A 368 25.46 10.55 0.82
N HIS A 369 25.32 10.46 2.14
CA HIS A 369 24.35 11.22 2.94
C HIS A 369 25.01 12.43 3.61
N ALA A 370 24.19 13.42 3.94
CA ALA A 370 24.57 14.50 4.83
C ALA A 370 25.00 13.95 6.22
N PRO A 371 25.83 14.69 6.97
CA PRO A 371 26.23 14.27 8.31
C PRO A 371 25.03 14.01 9.24
N ASP A 372 25.15 13.00 10.09
CA ASP A 372 24.16 12.62 11.12
C ASP A 372 22.78 12.20 10.60
N ILE A 373 22.65 11.91 9.31
CA ILE A 373 21.46 11.24 8.75
C ILE A 373 21.51 9.76 9.11
N PRO A 374 20.50 9.23 9.82
CA PRO A 374 20.46 7.83 10.21
C PRO A 374 20.00 6.96 9.03
N LEU A 375 20.48 5.73 8.99
CA LEU A 375 20.03 4.68 8.08
C LEU A 375 19.42 3.56 8.91
N ASP A 376 18.23 3.79 9.49
CA ASP A 376 17.66 2.84 10.47
C ASP A 376 17.11 1.58 9.81
N MET A 377 16.47 1.71 8.63
CA MET A 377 15.89 0.60 7.90
C MET A 377 15.78 0.90 6.40
N ILE A 378 15.88 -0.15 5.56
CA ILE A 378 15.55 -0.10 4.13
C ILE A 378 14.33 -0.97 3.82
N SER A 379 13.57 -0.57 2.81
CA SER A 379 12.38 -1.28 2.32
C SER A 379 12.42 -1.56 0.81
N TYR A 380 11.75 -2.64 0.39
CA TYR A 380 11.53 -3.02 -1.01
C TYR A 380 10.45 -4.10 -1.13
N HIS A 381 9.86 -4.21 -2.31
CA HIS A 381 8.58 -4.90 -2.52
C HIS A 381 8.75 -6.29 -3.14
N PHE A 382 7.71 -7.10 -3.07
CA PHE A 382 7.59 -8.30 -3.89
C PHE A 382 6.14 -8.60 -4.23
N TYR A 383 5.88 -8.68 -5.53
CA TYR A 383 4.60 -9.13 -6.05
C TYR A 383 4.80 -10.31 -6.98
N ALA A 384 4.27 -11.47 -6.59
CA ALA A 384 4.06 -12.53 -7.57
C ALA A 384 2.98 -12.10 -8.57
N SER A 385 3.08 -12.59 -9.79
CA SER A 385 2.12 -12.31 -10.86
C SER A 385 1.59 -13.60 -11.47
N GLY A 386 0.40 -13.52 -12.07
CA GLY A 386 -0.27 -14.65 -12.71
C GLY A 386 -1.04 -14.20 -13.95
N ASN A 387 -1.16 -15.09 -14.93
CA ASN A 387 -1.84 -14.79 -16.20
C ASN A 387 -3.37 -14.85 -16.09
N SER A 388 -3.90 -15.49 -15.05
CA SER A 388 -5.34 -15.66 -14.85
C SER A 388 -5.77 -15.30 -13.44
N ARG A 389 -6.86 -14.54 -13.37
CA ARG A 389 -7.62 -14.27 -12.14
C ARG A 389 -8.44 -15.44 -11.64
N THR A 390 -8.79 -16.38 -12.51
CA THR A 390 -9.81 -17.40 -12.20
C THR A 390 -9.33 -18.83 -12.32
N ASN A 391 -8.12 -19.08 -12.85
CA ASN A 391 -7.57 -20.42 -13.02
C ASN A 391 -6.55 -20.76 -11.92
N PRO A 392 -6.87 -21.65 -10.96
CA PRO A 392 -5.97 -21.95 -9.85
C PRO A 392 -4.66 -22.62 -10.24
N LEU A 393 -4.58 -23.26 -11.41
CA LEU A 393 -3.33 -23.84 -11.91
C LEU A 393 -2.28 -22.77 -12.24
N ASP A 394 -2.70 -21.53 -12.50
CA ASP A 394 -1.78 -20.43 -12.81
C ASP A 394 -1.14 -19.80 -11.56
N TRP A 395 -1.45 -20.30 -10.37
CA TRP A 395 -0.97 -19.73 -9.09
C TRP A 395 0.11 -20.55 -8.39
N GLU A 396 0.32 -21.81 -8.76
CA GLU A 396 1.49 -22.57 -8.31
C GLU A 396 2.83 -21.90 -8.70
N PRO A 397 2.96 -21.22 -9.86
CA PRO A 397 4.16 -20.45 -10.18
C PRO A 397 4.45 -19.26 -9.26
N PHE A 398 3.55 -18.86 -8.35
CA PHE A 398 3.86 -17.82 -7.36
C PHE A 398 5.05 -18.23 -6.48
N PHE A 399 5.14 -19.52 -6.13
CA PHE A 399 6.18 -20.02 -5.24
C PHE A 399 7.57 -20.01 -5.90
N SER A 400 7.68 -20.30 -7.20
CA SER A 400 8.96 -20.24 -7.91
C SER A 400 9.41 -18.81 -8.23
N GLN A 401 8.47 -17.88 -8.41
CA GLN A 401 8.77 -16.44 -8.47
C GLN A 401 9.41 -15.96 -7.16
N LEU A 402 8.84 -16.38 -6.02
CA LEU A 402 9.39 -16.07 -4.70
C LEU A 402 10.76 -16.73 -4.46
N ASP A 403 10.98 -17.94 -4.98
CA ASP A 403 12.29 -18.59 -4.94
C ASP A 403 13.35 -17.75 -5.65
N THR A 404 13.01 -17.16 -6.79
CA THR A 404 13.90 -16.27 -7.55
C THR A 404 14.15 -14.97 -6.78
N PHE A 405 13.11 -14.38 -6.19
CA PHE A 405 13.25 -13.18 -5.36
C PHE A 405 14.13 -13.42 -4.13
N THR A 406 14.06 -14.60 -3.50
CA THR A 406 14.89 -14.94 -2.34
C THR A 406 16.39 -14.79 -2.65
N LEU A 407 16.83 -15.15 -3.87
CA LEU A 407 18.22 -14.95 -4.30
C LEU A 407 18.60 -13.47 -4.40
N GLN A 408 17.65 -12.60 -4.74
CA GLN A 408 17.86 -11.15 -4.74
C GLN A 408 17.98 -10.62 -3.31
N VAL A 409 17.12 -11.10 -2.40
CA VAL A 409 17.17 -10.76 -0.97
C VAL A 409 18.53 -11.13 -0.37
N GLU A 410 19.07 -12.31 -0.68
CA GLU A 410 20.41 -12.72 -0.23
C GLU A 410 21.49 -11.71 -0.65
N GLN A 411 21.48 -11.27 -1.90
CA GLN A 411 22.45 -10.30 -2.43
C GLN A 411 22.27 -8.91 -1.82
N ILE A 412 21.03 -8.46 -1.60
CA ILE A 412 20.74 -7.19 -0.92
C ILE A 412 21.27 -7.23 0.51
N GLU A 413 21.05 -8.32 1.24
CA GLU A 413 21.55 -8.48 2.60
C GLU A 413 23.08 -8.54 2.68
N GLU A 414 23.76 -9.11 1.68
CA GLU A 414 25.22 -9.04 1.58
C GLU A 414 25.71 -7.60 1.43
N ILE A 415 25.08 -6.81 0.54
CA ILE A 415 25.42 -5.39 0.34
C ILE A 415 25.22 -4.61 1.65
N ARG A 416 24.07 -4.81 2.32
CA ARG A 416 23.74 -4.14 3.58
C ARG A 416 24.72 -4.48 4.69
N LYS A 417 25.07 -5.76 4.87
CA LYS A 417 26.03 -6.19 5.90
C LYS A 417 27.41 -5.57 5.69
N ILE A 418 27.82 -5.31 4.45
CA ILE A 418 29.09 -4.67 4.13
C ILE A 418 29.04 -3.16 4.37
N LEU A 419 28.00 -2.47 3.89
CA LEU A 419 27.95 -1.01 3.86
C LEU A 419 27.34 -0.39 5.12
N SER A 420 26.28 -1.01 5.66
CA SER A 420 25.57 -0.51 6.84
C SER A 420 25.02 -1.68 7.69
N PRO A 421 25.87 -2.39 8.44
CA PRO A 421 25.50 -3.62 9.15
C PRO A 421 24.40 -3.45 10.22
N ASN A 422 24.19 -2.23 10.71
CA ASN A 422 23.16 -1.91 11.71
C ASN A 422 21.82 -1.48 11.09
N THR A 423 21.78 -1.17 9.80
CA THR A 423 20.52 -0.88 9.09
C THR A 423 19.67 -2.14 9.05
N ARG A 424 18.40 -2.02 9.42
CA ARG A 424 17.42 -3.11 9.35
C ARG A 424 16.86 -3.26 7.94
N THR A 425 16.20 -4.37 7.66
CA THR A 425 15.54 -4.60 6.37
C THR A 425 14.10 -5.02 6.56
N THR A 426 13.18 -4.37 5.84
CA THR A 426 11.78 -4.78 5.75
C THR A 426 11.42 -5.08 4.30
N ILE A 427 10.60 -6.11 4.10
CA ILE A 427 9.90 -6.32 2.83
C ILE A 427 8.47 -5.91 3.10
N ASP A 428 8.19 -4.65 2.85
CA ASP A 428 7.03 -3.91 3.31
C ASP A 428 5.77 -4.19 2.49
N GLU A 429 5.92 -4.43 1.20
CA GLU A 429 4.82 -4.80 0.32
C GLU A 429 5.03 -6.17 -0.29
N LEU A 430 4.42 -7.20 0.32
CA LEU A 430 4.46 -8.56 -0.18
C LEU A 430 3.07 -9.08 -0.57
N GLY A 431 2.93 -9.60 -1.78
CA GLY A 431 1.67 -10.19 -2.20
C GLY A 431 1.64 -10.72 -3.63
N VAL A 432 0.46 -10.62 -4.22
CA VAL A 432 0.16 -11.01 -5.59
C VAL A 432 -0.53 -9.83 -6.25
N ILE A 433 -0.04 -9.37 -7.40
CA ILE A 433 -0.77 -8.45 -8.28
C ILE A 433 -1.08 -9.19 -9.58
N LEU A 434 -2.36 -9.24 -9.93
CA LEU A 434 -2.84 -9.86 -11.15
C LEU A 434 -3.01 -8.80 -12.25
N THR A 435 -2.85 -9.24 -13.50
CA THR A 435 -2.77 -8.35 -14.67
C THR A 435 -4.01 -7.48 -14.90
N ASP A 436 -5.16 -7.90 -14.39
CA ASP A 436 -6.47 -7.25 -14.55
C ASP A 436 -6.98 -6.54 -13.28
N ASP A 437 -6.13 -6.34 -12.26
CA ASP A 437 -6.52 -5.78 -10.96
C ASP A 437 -7.20 -4.42 -11.01
N ASN A 438 -6.68 -3.53 -11.85
CA ASN A 438 -7.26 -2.20 -12.02
C ASN A 438 -8.18 -2.11 -13.25
N THR A 439 -8.68 -3.25 -13.75
CA THR A 439 -9.62 -3.30 -14.87
C THR A 439 -11.07 -3.32 -14.35
N PRO A 440 -11.89 -2.31 -14.68
CA PRO A 440 -13.33 -2.33 -14.37
C PRO A 440 -14.03 -3.56 -14.97
N GLY A 441 -14.93 -4.18 -14.21
CA GLY A 441 -15.64 -5.38 -14.63
C GLY A 441 -14.80 -6.67 -14.71
N ALA A 442 -13.57 -6.68 -14.18
CA ALA A 442 -12.79 -7.92 -14.06
C ALA A 442 -13.56 -9.02 -13.31
N PRO A 443 -13.37 -10.32 -13.64
CA PRO A 443 -14.06 -11.41 -12.97
C PRO A 443 -13.88 -11.41 -11.44
N GLN A 444 -14.80 -12.04 -10.72
CA GLN A 444 -14.62 -12.24 -9.28
C GLN A 444 -13.60 -13.35 -9.01
N PHE A 445 -12.87 -13.23 -7.91
CA PHE A 445 -11.91 -14.26 -7.49
C PHE A 445 -12.64 -15.53 -7.05
N PRO A 446 -12.18 -16.73 -7.47
CA PRO A 446 -12.61 -17.97 -6.85
C PRO A 446 -12.22 -17.97 -5.36
N PRO A 447 -13.00 -18.57 -4.44
CA PRO A 447 -12.64 -18.63 -3.02
C PRO A 447 -11.21 -19.15 -2.76
N ILE A 448 -10.80 -20.19 -3.48
CA ILE A 448 -9.46 -20.79 -3.37
C ILE A 448 -8.29 -19.82 -3.68
N TYR A 449 -8.52 -18.71 -4.40
CA TYR A 449 -7.50 -17.69 -4.64
C TYR A 449 -6.90 -17.15 -3.34
N TRP A 450 -7.74 -16.90 -2.34
CA TRP A 450 -7.31 -16.34 -1.07
C TRP A 450 -6.35 -17.28 -0.35
N ASN A 451 -6.54 -18.60 -0.48
CA ASN A 451 -5.63 -19.60 0.08
C ASN A 451 -4.30 -19.64 -0.68
N ALA A 452 -4.30 -19.57 -2.01
CA ALA A 452 -3.07 -19.50 -2.81
C ALA A 452 -2.21 -18.30 -2.43
N ALA A 453 -2.81 -17.12 -2.34
CA ALA A 453 -2.13 -15.89 -1.93
C ALA A 453 -1.69 -15.92 -0.45
N ALA A 454 -2.46 -16.55 0.44
CA ALA A 454 -2.09 -16.74 1.84
C ALA A 454 -0.91 -17.72 2.00
N ALA A 455 -0.90 -18.82 1.25
CA ALA A 455 0.19 -19.79 1.21
C ALA A 455 1.49 -19.15 0.69
N LEU A 456 1.41 -18.30 -0.33
CA LEU A 456 2.56 -17.53 -0.80
C LEU A 456 3.15 -16.67 0.31
N TYR A 457 2.32 -15.93 1.07
CA TYR A 457 2.80 -15.08 2.14
C TYR A 457 3.44 -15.86 3.29
N ALA A 458 2.80 -16.95 3.76
CA ALA A 458 3.37 -17.81 4.79
C ALA A 458 4.71 -18.41 4.33
N TYR A 459 4.81 -18.79 3.05
CA TYR A 459 6.05 -19.30 2.47
C TYR A 459 7.12 -18.22 2.39
N ALA A 460 6.75 -16.99 2.00
CA ALA A 460 7.66 -15.85 1.97
C ALA A 460 8.23 -15.55 3.35
N TRP A 461 7.36 -15.39 4.34
CA TRP A 461 7.76 -15.14 5.73
C TRP A 461 8.75 -16.20 6.21
N ALA A 462 8.42 -17.49 6.07
CA ALA A 462 9.27 -18.56 6.59
C ALA A 462 10.60 -18.70 5.84
N LYS A 463 10.59 -18.56 4.50
CA LYS A 463 11.80 -18.69 3.68
C LYS A 463 12.76 -17.52 3.91
N ILE A 464 12.23 -16.30 3.97
CA ILE A 464 13.00 -15.08 4.15
C ILE A 464 13.46 -14.92 5.60
N SER A 465 12.77 -15.54 6.57
CA SER A 465 13.20 -15.55 7.98
C SER A 465 14.62 -16.07 8.17
N ARG A 466 15.02 -17.06 7.39
CA ARG A 466 16.38 -17.61 7.41
C ARG A 466 17.45 -16.58 7.01
N LEU A 467 17.07 -15.58 6.20
CA LEU A 467 17.95 -14.50 5.75
C LEU A 467 18.07 -13.36 6.76
N ARG A 468 17.33 -13.46 7.88
CA ARG A 468 17.30 -12.47 8.97
C ARG A 468 16.77 -11.09 8.57
N ILE A 469 15.79 -11.06 7.66
CA ILE A 469 14.99 -9.85 7.42
C ILE A 469 14.19 -9.52 8.68
N ASP A 470 14.07 -8.25 9.03
CA ASP A 470 13.45 -7.84 10.28
C ASP A 470 11.93 -7.94 10.25
N VAL A 471 11.31 -7.50 9.15
CA VAL A 471 9.86 -7.35 9.03
C VAL A 471 9.43 -7.78 7.63
N VAL A 472 8.33 -8.53 7.55
CA VAL A 472 7.69 -8.90 6.27
C VAL A 472 6.21 -8.52 6.36
N GLY A 473 5.80 -7.59 5.50
CA GLY A 473 4.47 -7.01 5.46
C GLY A 473 3.66 -7.50 4.26
N HIS A 474 2.41 -7.85 4.49
CA HIS A 474 1.43 -7.93 3.41
C HIS A 474 1.16 -6.55 2.79
N SER A 475 1.05 -6.48 1.46
CA SER A 475 0.84 -5.23 0.71
C SER A 475 -0.36 -4.38 1.15
N GLN A 476 -1.58 -4.90 1.26
CA GLN A 476 -2.62 -4.09 1.92
C GLN A 476 -3.77 -4.82 2.56
N LEU A 477 -4.18 -4.30 3.72
CA LEU A 477 -5.36 -4.70 4.45
C LEU A 477 -6.63 -4.66 3.59
N VAL A 478 -6.77 -3.61 2.77
CA VAL A 478 -7.97 -3.34 1.97
C VAL A 478 -7.57 -2.97 0.54
N GLY A 479 -8.02 -3.77 -0.42
CA GLY A 479 -8.12 -3.43 -1.83
C GLY A 479 -9.52 -3.79 -2.31
N TYR A 480 -9.95 -3.34 -3.48
CA TYR A 480 -11.33 -3.58 -3.95
C TYR A 480 -11.45 -3.53 -5.47
N PRO A 481 -12.42 -4.29 -6.05
CA PRO A 481 -12.77 -4.18 -7.45
C PRO A 481 -13.56 -2.87 -7.67
N GLU A 482 -14.11 -2.67 -8.86
CA GLU A 482 -15.07 -1.59 -9.06
C GLU A 482 -16.27 -1.76 -8.10
N LEU A 483 -16.62 -0.68 -7.39
CA LEU A 483 -17.78 -0.62 -6.49
C LEU A 483 -18.73 0.49 -6.97
N PRO A 484 -19.67 0.17 -7.89
CA PRO A 484 -20.55 1.17 -8.50
C PRO A 484 -21.39 1.96 -7.51
N ASP A 485 -21.90 1.29 -6.46
CA ASP A 485 -22.74 1.92 -5.42
C ASP A 485 -21.99 3.02 -4.64
N LEU A 486 -20.66 2.90 -4.55
CA LEU A 486 -19.78 3.87 -3.91
C LEU A 486 -19.03 4.76 -4.92
N GLN A 487 -19.25 4.56 -6.22
CA GLN A 487 -18.54 5.23 -7.31
C GLN A 487 -17.01 5.09 -7.21
N LEU A 488 -16.53 3.92 -6.75
CA LEU A 488 -15.10 3.65 -6.63
C LEU A 488 -14.61 2.81 -7.80
N GLN A 489 -13.53 3.27 -8.44
CA GLN A 489 -12.78 2.48 -9.41
C GLN A 489 -11.95 1.40 -8.71
N PRO A 490 -11.61 0.30 -9.38
CA PRO A 490 -10.81 -0.75 -8.76
C PRO A 490 -9.45 -0.22 -8.25
N GLN A 491 -9.01 -0.74 -7.11
CA GLN A 491 -7.68 -0.53 -6.55
C GLN A 491 -7.17 -1.88 -6.02
N PHE A 492 -6.33 -2.55 -6.82
CA PHE A 492 -5.60 -3.78 -6.49
C PHE A 492 -6.36 -4.75 -5.57
N PRO A 493 -7.49 -5.34 -6.04
CA PRO A 493 -8.28 -6.22 -5.18
C PRO A 493 -7.59 -7.53 -4.79
N SER A 494 -6.64 -8.02 -5.60
CA SER A 494 -5.82 -9.21 -5.34
C SER A 494 -5.03 -9.14 -4.00
N VAL A 495 -4.55 -7.94 -3.67
CA VAL A 495 -3.71 -7.72 -2.48
C VAL A 495 -4.52 -7.56 -1.20
N ALA A 496 -5.86 -7.44 -1.27
CA ALA A 496 -6.73 -7.29 -0.11
C ALA A 496 -6.59 -8.45 0.91
N LEU A 497 -6.62 -8.13 2.20
CA LEU A 497 -6.73 -9.11 3.29
C LEU A 497 -8.18 -9.22 3.78
N LEU A 498 -8.98 -8.17 3.64
CA LEU A 498 -10.38 -8.15 4.05
C LEU A 498 -11.32 -8.18 2.84
N ASN A 499 -12.50 -8.76 3.05
CA ASN A 499 -13.62 -8.61 2.14
C ASN A 499 -14.05 -7.14 2.08
N TRP A 500 -13.96 -6.53 0.91
CA TRP A 500 -14.30 -5.11 0.67
C TRP A 500 -15.78 -4.74 0.86
N THR A 501 -16.67 -5.73 1.01
CA THR A 501 -18.10 -5.50 1.25
C THR A 501 -18.49 -5.73 2.71
N THR A 502 -17.97 -6.79 3.35
CA THR A 502 -18.37 -7.18 4.73
C THR A 502 -17.34 -6.77 5.78
N GLY A 503 -16.10 -6.50 5.37
CA GLY A 503 -14.96 -6.32 6.26
C GLY A 503 -14.49 -7.61 6.94
N GLU A 504 -14.97 -8.79 6.54
CA GLU A 504 -14.51 -10.07 7.11
C GLU A 504 -13.11 -10.46 6.60
N GLY A 505 -12.32 -11.13 7.43
CA GLY A 505 -10.96 -11.53 7.07
C GLY A 505 -10.93 -12.67 6.06
N SER A 506 -10.16 -12.53 4.98
CA SER A 506 -9.91 -13.62 4.03
C SER A 506 -8.91 -14.63 4.60
N ALA A 507 -8.62 -15.70 3.84
CA ALA A 507 -7.55 -16.63 4.20
C ALA A 507 -6.19 -15.92 4.40
N LYS A 508 -5.91 -14.80 3.73
CA LYS A 508 -4.67 -14.03 3.94
C LYS A 508 -4.65 -13.38 5.33
N TYR A 509 -5.77 -12.77 5.73
CA TYR A 509 -5.94 -12.22 7.09
C TYR A 509 -5.76 -13.29 8.15
N TRP A 510 -6.45 -14.43 8.01
CA TRP A 510 -6.42 -15.48 9.04
C TRP A 510 -5.11 -16.25 9.08
N THR A 511 -4.41 -16.41 7.96
CA THR A 511 -3.03 -16.93 7.94
C THR A 511 -2.08 -15.96 8.61
N SER A 512 -2.22 -14.65 8.37
CA SER A 512 -1.41 -13.63 9.07
C SER A 512 -1.64 -13.68 10.57
N LYS A 513 -2.91 -13.75 10.99
CA LYS A 513 -3.27 -13.88 12.40
C LYS A 513 -2.71 -15.17 13.02
N LEU A 514 -2.82 -16.30 12.31
CA LEU A 514 -2.29 -17.58 12.75
C LEU A 514 -0.78 -17.51 12.98
N LEU A 515 -0.03 -16.86 12.08
CA LEU A 515 1.41 -16.64 12.26
C LEU A 515 1.71 -15.71 13.44
N ILE A 516 1.06 -14.55 13.51
CA ILE A 516 1.27 -13.55 14.58
C ILE A 516 0.95 -14.15 15.97
N ASP A 517 -0.17 -14.85 16.10
CA ASP A 517 -0.59 -15.45 17.38
C ASP A 517 0.31 -16.65 17.77
N THR A 518 0.99 -17.27 16.81
CA THR A 518 1.87 -18.42 17.07
C THR A 518 3.27 -17.97 17.42
N VAL A 519 3.87 -17.10 16.61
CA VAL A 519 5.30 -16.84 16.66
C VAL A 519 5.69 -16.12 17.95
N ASP A 520 6.73 -16.62 18.63
CA ASP A 520 7.40 -15.93 19.71
C ASP A 520 8.79 -15.50 19.25
N ILE A 521 8.89 -14.29 18.67
CA ILE A 521 10.12 -13.79 18.02
C ILE A 521 11.33 -13.81 18.95
N ASP A 522 11.13 -13.58 20.24
CA ASP A 522 12.22 -13.49 21.20
C ASP A 522 12.73 -14.87 21.66
N ASN A 523 11.95 -15.94 21.42
CA ASN A 523 12.19 -17.24 22.06
C ASN A 523 12.14 -18.45 21.12
N ASP A 524 11.49 -18.35 19.97
CA ASP A 524 11.41 -19.45 19.01
C ASP A 524 12.71 -19.54 18.18
N GLN A 525 13.20 -20.77 18.03
CA GLN A 525 14.37 -21.10 17.22
C GLN A 525 13.97 -22.11 16.16
N ALA A 526 14.34 -21.85 14.90
CA ALA A 526 14.19 -22.80 13.83
C ALA A 526 15.16 -23.97 14.03
N VAL A 527 14.67 -25.19 13.80
CA VAL A 527 15.47 -26.41 13.83
C VAL A 527 15.57 -27.04 12.46
N ILE A 528 16.62 -27.83 12.24
CA ILE A 528 16.85 -28.50 10.97
C ILE A 528 15.64 -29.39 10.63
N THR A 529 14.96 -29.02 9.56
CA THR A 529 13.74 -29.68 9.04
C THR A 529 14.01 -30.12 7.61
N ARG A 530 13.74 -31.40 7.32
CA ARG A 530 13.92 -32.00 5.99
C ARG A 530 12.63 -32.63 5.51
N THR A 531 12.47 -32.74 4.20
CA THR A 531 11.33 -33.42 3.58
C THR A 531 11.78 -34.37 2.47
N THR A 532 11.00 -35.42 2.22
CA THR A 532 11.17 -36.28 1.03
C THR A 532 10.71 -35.60 -0.26
N ASP A 533 10.05 -34.43 -0.20
CA ASP A 533 9.82 -33.57 -1.38
C ASP A 533 11.13 -32.92 -1.84
N THR A 534 11.99 -33.70 -2.48
CA THR A 534 13.30 -33.26 -2.97
C THR A 534 13.21 -32.19 -4.06
N SER A 535 12.07 -32.08 -4.75
CA SER A 535 11.81 -31.00 -5.71
C SER A 535 11.55 -29.67 -5.02
N GLY A 536 11.07 -29.72 -3.77
CA GLY A 536 10.56 -28.58 -3.03
C GLY A 536 9.39 -27.88 -3.73
N GLN A 537 8.69 -28.51 -4.69
CA GLN A 537 7.59 -27.89 -5.44
C GLN A 537 6.21 -28.22 -4.86
N ASN A 538 6.10 -29.21 -3.98
CA ASN A 538 4.82 -29.71 -3.47
C ASN A 538 4.48 -29.14 -2.12
N ILE A 539 5.43 -29.17 -1.18
CA ILE A 539 5.23 -28.64 0.15
C ILE A 539 6.39 -27.76 0.58
N PHE A 540 6.14 -26.92 1.58
CA PHE A 540 7.17 -26.33 2.41
C PHE A 540 6.92 -26.68 3.87
N CYS A 541 7.99 -26.91 4.63
CA CYS A 541 7.89 -27.14 6.06
C CYS A 541 9.08 -26.56 6.83
N GLN A 542 8.81 -25.98 7.99
CA GLN A 542 9.82 -25.51 8.93
C GLN A 542 9.35 -25.76 10.36
N ALA A 543 10.17 -26.43 11.15
CA ALA A 543 9.91 -26.67 12.57
C ALA A 543 10.65 -25.68 13.46
N PHE A 544 10.05 -25.41 14.61
CA PHE A 544 10.54 -24.48 15.61
C PHE A 544 10.44 -25.07 17.02
N VAL A 545 11.39 -24.69 17.86
CA VAL A 545 11.40 -24.95 19.29
C VAL A 545 11.35 -23.63 20.04
N GLY A 546 10.52 -23.55 21.08
CA GLY A 546 10.43 -22.38 21.96
C GLY A 546 10.73 -22.73 23.41
N ILE A 547 10.50 -21.78 24.31
CA ILE A 547 10.65 -22.01 25.76
C ILE A 547 9.77 -23.16 26.26
N ASN A 548 10.17 -23.76 27.38
CA ASN A 548 9.44 -24.84 28.07
C ASN A 548 9.14 -26.07 27.20
N GLY A 549 9.98 -26.34 26.21
CA GLY A 549 9.82 -27.51 25.32
C GLY A 549 8.68 -27.37 24.32
N ARG A 550 8.20 -26.14 24.08
CA ARG A 550 7.25 -25.83 23.01
C ARG A 550 7.84 -26.27 21.67
N ARG A 551 7.06 -27.01 20.88
CA ARG A 551 7.47 -27.51 19.56
C ARG A 551 6.33 -27.34 18.56
N TRP A 552 6.60 -26.75 17.42
CA TRP A 552 5.60 -26.57 16.38
C TRP A 552 6.21 -26.63 14.98
N VAL A 553 5.39 -26.97 13.98
CA VAL A 553 5.79 -27.12 12.58
C VAL A 553 4.83 -26.34 11.70
N LEU A 554 5.35 -25.40 10.92
CA LEU A 554 4.63 -24.79 9.81
C LEU A 554 4.70 -25.74 8.62
N ILE A 555 3.54 -26.03 8.00
CA ILE A 555 3.44 -26.84 6.78
C ILE A 555 2.55 -26.10 5.78
N ILE A 556 3.03 -25.97 4.55
CA ILE A 556 2.34 -25.25 3.47
C ILE A 556 2.20 -26.20 2.28
N ASN A 557 0.98 -26.38 1.79
CA ASN A 557 0.74 -27.03 0.51
C ASN A 557 0.90 -26.00 -0.62
N LYS A 558 1.77 -26.28 -1.60
CA LYS A 558 2.06 -25.39 -2.74
C LYS A 558 1.34 -25.79 -4.02
N ARG A 559 0.47 -26.80 -3.95
CA ARG A 559 -0.22 -27.39 -5.10
C ARG A 559 -1.71 -27.03 -5.10
N TYR A 560 -2.27 -26.95 -6.29
CA TYR A 560 -3.72 -27.03 -6.48
C TYR A 560 -4.21 -28.50 -6.46
N ALA A 561 -3.81 -29.24 -5.43
CA ALA A 561 -4.16 -30.64 -5.20
C ALA A 561 -4.04 -30.99 -3.72
N ASN A 562 -4.71 -32.05 -3.29
CA ASN A 562 -4.46 -32.61 -1.96
C ASN A 562 -3.05 -33.20 -1.91
N VAL A 563 -2.35 -32.99 -0.79
CA VAL A 563 -1.02 -33.54 -0.56
C VAL A 563 -0.99 -34.22 0.81
N ASP A 564 -0.60 -35.49 0.83
CA ASP A 564 -0.42 -36.24 2.08
C ASP A 564 0.98 -36.02 2.64
N VAL A 565 1.05 -35.77 3.94
CA VAL A 565 2.29 -35.54 4.69
C VAL A 565 2.32 -36.43 5.92
N PHE A 566 3.45 -37.07 6.15
CA PHE A 566 3.72 -37.84 7.35
C PHE A 566 4.68 -37.06 8.26
N LEU A 567 4.20 -36.68 9.44
CA LEU A 567 4.96 -35.97 10.47
C LEU A 567 5.12 -36.88 11.70
N PRO A 568 6.29 -37.52 11.88
CA PRO A 568 6.55 -38.44 12.99
C PRO A 568 6.29 -37.80 14.36
N GLY A 569 5.52 -38.49 15.20
CA GLY A 569 5.24 -38.04 16.57
C GLY A 569 4.17 -36.95 16.69
N ALA A 570 3.46 -36.63 15.60
CA ALA A 570 2.39 -35.64 15.61
C ALA A 570 1.07 -36.15 16.24
N THR A 571 0.91 -37.47 16.40
CA THR A 571 -0.27 -38.06 17.05
C THR A 571 -0.45 -37.51 18.48
N GLY A 572 -1.64 -37.00 18.78
CA GLY A 572 -1.97 -36.29 20.03
C GLY A 572 -1.63 -34.80 20.02
N GLY A 573 -0.98 -34.30 18.97
CA GLY A 573 -0.76 -32.88 18.73
C GLY A 573 -2.02 -32.16 18.27
N ARG A 574 -1.93 -30.82 18.20
CA ARG A 574 -3.01 -29.96 17.67
C ARG A 574 -2.57 -29.35 16.37
N MET A 575 -3.42 -29.41 15.34
CA MET A 575 -3.19 -28.73 14.07
C MET A 575 -4.21 -27.61 13.91
N GLN A 576 -3.71 -26.40 13.62
CA GLN A 576 -4.50 -25.27 13.18
C GLN A 576 -4.29 -25.09 11.68
N ILE A 577 -5.36 -25.03 10.89
CA ILE A 577 -5.29 -24.98 9.42
C ILE A 577 -6.21 -23.92 8.84
N VAL A 578 -5.65 -23.11 7.94
CA VAL A 578 -6.38 -22.20 7.05
C VAL A 578 -6.44 -22.84 5.67
N ASN A 579 -7.65 -23.16 5.22
CA ASN A 579 -7.92 -23.76 3.91
C ASN A 579 -9.20 -23.19 3.29
N GLU A 580 -9.62 -23.70 2.13
CA GLU A 580 -10.82 -23.20 1.46
C GLU A 580 -12.09 -23.36 2.33
N ALA A 581 -12.14 -24.40 3.18
CA ALA A 581 -13.25 -24.62 4.10
C ALA A 581 -13.32 -23.59 5.24
N SER A 582 -12.21 -22.91 5.56
CA SER A 582 -12.21 -21.76 6.48
C SER A 582 -13.01 -20.57 5.92
N GLY A 583 -13.08 -20.41 4.60
CA GLY A 583 -13.73 -19.26 3.97
C GLY A 583 -13.19 -17.92 4.48
N PHE A 584 -14.08 -17.06 4.98
CA PHE A 584 -13.73 -15.81 5.66
C PHE A 584 -13.63 -15.93 7.20
N GLY A 585 -13.58 -17.16 7.71
CA GLY A 585 -13.47 -17.49 9.14
C GLY A 585 -12.06 -17.87 9.57
N PRO A 586 -11.82 -17.96 10.89
CA PRO A 586 -10.51 -18.30 11.46
C PRO A 586 -10.01 -19.69 11.05
N ALA A 587 -8.73 -19.93 11.35
CA ALA A 587 -8.14 -21.26 11.24
C ALA A 587 -8.98 -22.29 12.01
N THR A 588 -9.19 -23.45 11.40
CA THR A 588 -9.86 -24.58 12.08
C THR A 588 -8.83 -25.35 12.89
N GLU A 589 -9.20 -25.78 14.10
CA GLU A 589 -8.32 -26.56 14.98
C GLU A 589 -8.80 -28.01 15.06
N VAL A 590 -7.88 -28.95 14.91
CA VAL A 590 -8.13 -30.39 15.04
C VAL A 590 -7.05 -31.06 15.89
N THR A 591 -7.44 -32.06 16.68
CA THR A 591 -6.48 -32.94 17.36
C THR A 591 -6.08 -34.07 16.42
N LEU A 592 -4.78 -34.26 16.22
CA LEU A 592 -4.26 -35.27 15.31
C LEU A 592 -4.34 -36.66 15.93
N THR A 593 -5.13 -37.56 15.31
CA THR A 593 -5.22 -38.97 15.70
C THR A 593 -4.18 -39.85 15.01
N LEU A 594 -3.66 -39.38 13.87
CA LEU A 594 -2.63 -40.04 13.07
C LEU A 594 -1.47 -39.06 12.83
N SER A 595 -0.30 -39.62 12.53
CA SER A 595 0.87 -38.84 12.12
C SER A 595 0.84 -38.46 10.63
N THR A 596 -0.05 -39.08 9.85
CA THR A 596 -0.31 -38.69 8.46
C THR A 596 -1.48 -37.72 8.40
N VAL A 597 -1.31 -36.62 7.67
CA VAL A 597 -2.33 -35.58 7.46
C VAL A 597 -2.45 -35.29 5.96
N THR A 598 -3.67 -35.17 5.48
CA THR A 598 -3.96 -34.67 4.12
C THR A 598 -4.13 -33.16 4.16
N LEU A 599 -3.28 -32.44 3.45
CA LEU A 599 -3.38 -31.01 3.26
C LEU A 599 -4.19 -30.70 2.00
N SER A 600 -5.27 -29.93 2.15
CA SER A 600 -6.05 -29.43 1.02
C SER A 600 -5.25 -28.42 0.19
N PRO A 601 -5.67 -28.13 -1.06
CA PRO A 601 -4.97 -27.21 -1.95
C PRO A 601 -4.63 -25.88 -1.28
N PHE A 602 -3.40 -25.42 -1.45
CA PHE A 602 -2.91 -24.15 -0.91
C PHE A 602 -3.15 -23.91 0.59
N SER A 603 -3.31 -24.96 1.38
CA SER A 603 -3.53 -24.81 2.81
C SER A 603 -2.25 -24.43 3.56
N VAL A 604 -2.43 -23.65 4.62
CA VAL A 604 -1.38 -23.31 5.59
C VAL A 604 -1.77 -23.93 6.92
N ALA A 605 -0.90 -24.77 7.46
CA ALA A 605 -1.12 -25.48 8.71
C ALA A 605 0.02 -25.24 9.70
N ILE A 606 -0.32 -25.07 10.97
CA ILE A 606 0.60 -25.09 12.10
C ILE A 606 0.26 -26.29 12.97
N VAL A 607 1.22 -27.20 13.11
CA VAL A 607 1.09 -28.38 13.97
C VAL A 607 1.87 -28.15 15.26
N HIS A 608 1.18 -28.00 16.38
CA HIS A 608 1.76 -28.04 17.71
C HIS A 608 1.97 -29.50 18.12
N MET A 609 3.24 -29.88 18.30
CA MET A 609 3.60 -31.24 18.68
C MET A 609 3.15 -31.51 20.12
N PRO A 610 2.78 -32.77 20.45
CA PRO A 610 2.52 -33.13 21.82
C PRO A 610 3.77 -32.89 22.69
N THR A 611 3.55 -32.51 23.95
CA THR A 611 4.62 -32.45 24.95
C THR A 611 5.28 -33.82 25.01
N ALA A 612 6.61 -33.87 24.91
CA ALA A 612 7.33 -35.13 25.04
C ALA A 612 6.94 -35.78 26.37
N SER A 613 6.39 -37.00 26.34
CA SER A 613 6.20 -37.77 27.55
C SER A 613 7.58 -37.94 28.19
N ALA A 614 7.71 -37.58 29.47
CA ALA A 614 8.87 -37.94 30.26
C ALA A 614 8.91 -39.47 30.36
N ASN A 615 9.58 -40.10 29.39
CA ASN A 615 9.88 -41.52 29.42
C ASN A 615 11.22 -41.75 30.11
#